data_AF-A0A351TT69-F1
#
_entry.id   AF-A0A351TT69-F1
#
_cell.length_a   1.000
_cell.length_b   1.000
_cell.length_c   1.000
_cell.angle_alpha   90.00
_cell.angle_beta   90.00
_cell.angle_gamma   90.00
#
_symmetry.space_group_name_H-M   'P 1'
#
loop_
_entity.id
_entity.type
_entity.pdbx_description
1 polymer ?
#
loop_
_entity_poly.entity_id
_entity_poly.type
_entity_poly.pdbx_seq_one_letter_code
_entity_poly.pdbx_strand_id
1 'polypeptide(L)' 'NNHVLGMVRQWQTLFYGKRYSQTVLNDSVDFCKVAEALGCAAIRVTEKEEMAPALEKAIAMKKPVLIECM' A
#
# COMPACT_ATOMS: atom_id res chain seq x y z
N ASN A 1 1.37 2.76 -1.68
CA ASN A 1 -0.07 2.49 -1.53
C ASN A 1 -0.70 3.62 -2.31
N ASN A 2 -1.10 3.36 -3.55
CA ASN A 2 -1.44 4.45 -4.46
C ASN A 2 -2.88 4.98 -4.28
N HIS A 3 -3.65 4.43 -3.32
CA HIS A 3 -5.04 4.83 -3.01
C HIS A 3 -5.99 4.84 -4.23
N VAL A 4 -5.67 4.04 -5.26
CA VAL A 4 -6.48 3.97 -6.49
C VAL A 4 -6.52 2.54 -7.03
N LEU A 5 -7.58 2.22 -7.76
CA LEU A 5 -7.61 1.05 -8.64
C LEU A 5 -6.75 1.35 -9.88
N GLY A 6 -5.43 1.34 -9.71
CA GLY A 6 -4.46 1.91 -10.64
C GLY A 6 -4.60 1.43 -12.07
N MET A 7 -4.85 0.14 -12.27
CA MET A 7 -5.05 -0.41 -13.62
C MET A 7 -6.29 0.14 -14.29
N VAL A 8 -7.43 0.18 -13.61
CA VAL A 8 -8.67 0.76 -14.17
C VAL A 8 -8.52 2.27 -14.39
N ARG A 9 -7.87 2.96 -13.45
CA ARG A 9 -7.59 4.41 -13.56
C ARG A 9 -6.69 4.73 -14.75
N GLN A 10 -5.72 3.87 -15.07
CA GLN A 10 -4.86 4.01 -16.25
C GLN A 10 -5.71 3.97 -17.53
N TRP A 11 -6.62 3.00 -17.67
CA TRP A 11 -7.54 2.94 -18.81
C TRP A 11 -8.45 4.16 -18.88
N GLN A 12 -8.97 4.64 -17.75
CA GLN A 12 -9.77 5.86 -17.68
C GLN A 12 -8.99 7.11 -18.13
N THR A 13 -7.69 7.14 -17.84
CA THR A 13 -6.77 8.21 -18.27
C THR A 13 -6.53 8.15 -19.77
N LEU A 14 -6.25 6.96 -20.30
CA LEU A 14 -5.88 6.75 -21.71
C LEU A 14 -7.06 6.89 -22.66
N PHE A 15 -8.24 6.38 -22.28
CA PHE A 15 -9.35 6.17 -23.22
C PHE A 15 -10.66 6.86 -22.85
N TYR A 16 -10.82 7.33 -21.60
CA TYR A 16 -12.09 7.91 -21.12
C TYR A 16 -11.94 9.37 -20.68
N GLY A 17 -11.01 10.11 -21.28
CA GLY A 17 -10.85 11.54 -21.06
C GLY A 17 -10.57 11.91 -19.61
N LYS A 18 -9.83 11.07 -18.87
CA LYS A 18 -9.52 11.25 -17.44
C LYS A 18 -10.74 11.29 -16.53
N ARG A 19 -11.85 10.69 -16.94
CA ARG A 19 -13.05 10.52 -16.11
C ARG A 19 -12.86 9.36 -15.13
N TYR A 20 -12.43 9.67 -13.91
CA TYR A 20 -12.16 8.68 -12.88
C TYR A 20 -13.45 8.23 -12.17
N SER A 21 -14.13 7.21 -12.71
CA SER A 21 -15.37 6.68 -12.13
C SER A 21 -15.05 5.54 -11.16
N GLN A 22 -15.26 5.77 -9.86
CA GLN A 22 -15.15 4.76 -8.79
C GLN A 22 -13.78 4.03 -8.72
N THR A 23 -12.71 4.74 -9.06
CA THR A 23 -11.33 4.20 -9.02
C THR A 23 -10.43 4.90 -8.00
N VAL A 24 -10.95 5.89 -7.28
CA VAL A 24 -10.23 6.56 -6.18
C VAL A 24 -10.74 5.98 -4.87
N LEU A 25 -9.81 5.46 -4.06
CA LEU A 25 -10.11 4.89 -2.76
C LEU A 25 -9.89 5.98 -1.71
N ASN A 26 -10.94 6.76 -1.43
CA ASN A 26 -10.97 7.75 -0.36
C ASN A 26 -11.34 7.09 0.98
N ASP A 27 -10.68 6.00 1.32
CA ASP A 27 -10.88 5.32 2.58
C ASP A 27 -9.84 5.78 3.63
N SER A 28 -10.09 5.41 4.88
CA SER A 28 -9.24 5.73 6.04
C SER A 28 -8.63 4.45 6.62
N VAL A 29 -8.44 3.43 5.79
CA VAL A 29 -7.96 2.12 6.26
C VAL A 29 -6.47 2.23 6.60
N ASP A 30 -6.15 1.97 7.86
CA ASP A 30 -4.77 1.78 8.30
C ASP A 30 -4.39 0.30 8.17
N PHE A 31 -3.67 -0.05 7.09
CA PHE A 31 -3.28 -1.44 6.83
C PHE A 31 -2.30 -1.99 7.87
N CYS A 32 -1.49 -1.14 8.50
CA CYS A 32 -0.62 -1.54 9.60
C CYS A 32 -1.45 -1.99 10.81
N LYS A 33 -2.49 -1.23 11.17
CA LYS A 33 -3.40 -1.58 12.27
C LYS A 33 -4.20 -2.84 11.97
N VAL A 34 -4.65 -3.02 10.73
CA VAL A 34 -5.30 -4.27 10.30
C VAL A 34 -4.35 -5.46 10.44
N ALA A 35 -3.10 -5.33 9.99
CA ALA A 35 -2.10 -6.38 10.11
C ALA A 35 -1.80 -6.74 11.58
N GLU A 36 -1.61 -5.74 12.43
CA GLU A 36 -1.41 -5.92 13.88
C GLU A 36 -2.59 -6.66 14.52
N ALA A 37 -3.84 -6.28 14.19
CA ALA A 37 -5.05 -6.93 14.70
C ALA A 37 -5.17 -8.40 14.27
N LEU A 38 -4.58 -8.76 13.12
CA LEU A 38 -4.53 -10.12 12.60
C LEU A 38 -3.30 -10.92 13.10
N GLY A 39 -2.49 -10.34 13.98
CA GLY A 39 -1.31 -11.00 14.57
C GLY A 39 -0.03 -10.92 13.73
N CYS A 40 -0.02 -10.12 12.66
CA CYS A 40 1.16 -9.84 11.86
C CYS A 40 1.97 -8.68 12.47
N ALA A 41 3.27 -8.61 12.19
CA ALA A 41 3.99 -7.36 12.35
C ALA A 41 3.66 -6.40 11.19
N ALA A 42 3.80 -5.10 11.43
CA ALA A 42 3.57 -4.08 10.42
C ALA A 42 4.74 -3.09 10.39
N ILE A 43 5.10 -2.63 9.19
CA ILE A 43 6.11 -1.59 8.96
C ILE A 43 5.52 -0.63 7.92
N ARG A 44 5.50 0.67 8.23
CA ARG A 44 5.16 1.72 7.26
C ARG A 44 6.43 2.29 6.67
N VAL A 45 6.44 2.48 5.35
CA VAL A 45 7.51 3.07 4.56
C VAL A 45 6.93 4.26 3.83
N THR A 46 7.43 5.46 4.12
CA THR A 46 6.99 6.72 3.52
C THR A 46 8.01 7.28 2.52
N GLU A 47 9.28 6.92 2.68
CA GLU A 47 10.38 7.38 1.84
C GLU A 47 11.09 6.20 1.17
N LYS A 48 11.73 6.44 0.01
CA LYS A 48 12.37 5.38 -0.77
C LYS A 48 13.53 4.73 -0.03
N GLU A 49 14.27 5.54 0.73
CA GLU A 49 15.45 5.15 1.47
C GLU A 49 15.11 4.19 2.63
N GLU A 50 13.85 4.19 3.09
CA GLU A 50 13.37 3.34 4.17
C GLU A 50 13.03 1.91 3.69
N MET A 51 12.87 1.69 2.39
CA MET A 51 12.41 0.40 1.86
C MET A 51 13.41 -0.73 2.08
N ALA A 52 14.69 -0.49 1.77
CA ALA A 52 15.74 -1.49 1.96
C ALA A 52 15.87 -1.93 3.45
N PRO A 53 16.01 -1.02 4.43
CA PRO A 53 16.08 -1.40 5.83
C PRO A 53 14.77 -2.02 6.35
N ALA A 54 13.60 -1.56 5.88
CA ALA A 54 12.32 -2.16 6.24
C ALA A 54 12.21 -3.61 5.76
N LEU A 55 12.66 -3.89 4.53
CA LEU A 55 12.67 -5.23 3.96
C LEU A 55 13.62 -6.17 4.71
N GLU A 56 14.84 -5.72 5.00
CA GLU A 56 15.81 -6.48 5.79
C GLU A 56 15.26 -6.84 7.17
N LYS A 57 14.65 -5.86 7.85
CA LYS A 57 13.99 -6.07 9.15
C LYS A 57 12.84 -7.08 9.03
N ALA A 58 11.98 -6.94 8.02
CA ALA A 58 10.84 -7.84 7.83
C ALA A 58 11.28 -9.29 7.62
N ILE A 59 12.31 -9.52 6.79
CA ILE A 59 12.87 -10.85 6.54
C ILE A 59 13.48 -11.43 7.83
N ALA A 60 14.24 -10.63 8.59
CA ALA A 60 14.89 -11.07 9.82
C ALA A 60 13.90 -11.49 10.92
N MET A 61 12.67 -10.95 10.91
CA MET A 61 11.65 -11.23 11.92
C MET A 61 11.10 -12.66 11.88
N LYS A 62 11.29 -13.42 10.78
CA LYS A 62 10.85 -14.82 10.63
C LYS A 62 9.38 -15.06 11.05
N LYS A 63 8.50 -14.09 10.80
CA LYS A 63 7.06 -14.14 11.04
C LYS A 63 6.32 -13.33 9.97
N PRO A 64 4.99 -13.44 9.85
CA PRO A 64 4.23 -12.61 8.91
C PRO A 64 4.45 -11.11 9.19
N VAL A 65 4.87 -10.37 8.17
CA VAL A 65 5.06 -8.92 8.21
C VAL A 65 4.35 -8.28 7.03
N LEU A 66 3.54 -7.25 7.30
CA LEU A 66 3.02 -6.35 6.28
C LEU A 66 3.94 -5.14 6.18
N ILE A 67 4.39 -4.81 4.96
CA ILE A 67 5.06 -3.54 4.66
C ILE A 67 4.07 -2.68 3.86
N GLU A 68 3.60 -1.59 4.46
CA GLU A 68 2.82 -0.58 3.78
C GLU A 68 3.76 0.50 3.24
N CYS A 69 4.07 0.45 1.94
CA CYS A 69 4.73 1.55 1.26
C CYS A 69 3.69 2.62 0.91
N MET A 70 3.98 3.92 1.02
CA MET A 70 3.12 5.02 0.57
C MET A 70 3.43 5.42 -0.87
#